data_AF-A0AA38S412-F1
#
_entry.id   AF-A0AA38S412-F1
#
_cell.length_a   1.000
_cell.length_b   1.000
_cell.length_c   1.000
_cell.angle_alpha   90.00
_cell.angle_beta   90.00
_cell.angle_gamma   90.00
#
_symmetry.space_group_name_H-M   'P 1'
#
loop_
_entity.id
_entity.type
_entity.pdbx_description
1 polymer ?
#
loop_
_entity_poly.entity_id
_entity_poly.type
_entity_poly.pdbx_seq_one_letter_code
_entity_poly.pdbx_strand_id
1 'polypeptide(L)'
;MPLSPEALTLTLSGFMSGYYFSGAYVFMPAVLKAPSPLVGLQWKQAWDVGRYVGKIVVTGTAASFAYLAYEEPVKAGSTRFQLLSLASVIVATIVPFTVFSSYPFNEAINAQIGKRDPGNERTAEKGDLKKLVVDWGRLDFYRTLLAFTGTLVGVSAFLI
;
A
#
# COMPACT_ATOMS: atom_id res chain seq x y z
N MET A 1 -15.05 22.58 -15.91
CA MET A 1 -15.97 21.92 -14.97
C MET A 1 -15.15 21.55 -13.74
N PRO A 2 -15.46 22.05 -12.53
CA PRO A 2 -14.75 21.58 -11.34
C PRO A 2 -15.05 20.08 -11.13
N LEU A 3 -14.03 19.32 -10.74
CA LEU A 3 -14.15 17.91 -10.36
C LEU A 3 -14.99 17.81 -9.08
N SER A 4 -16.04 16.97 -9.06
CA SER A 4 -16.81 16.77 -7.84
C SER A 4 -15.98 16.00 -6.79
N PRO A 5 -16.19 16.24 -5.48
CA PRO A 5 -15.53 15.49 -4.41
C PRO A 5 -15.70 13.97 -4.56
N GLU A 6 -16.87 13.51 -4.99
CA GLU A 6 -17.15 12.08 -5.22
C GLU A 6 -16.29 11.50 -6.35
N ALA A 7 -16.21 12.19 -7.48
CA ALA A 7 -15.40 11.75 -8.61
C ALA A 7 -13.91 11.71 -8.25
N LEU A 8 -13.44 12.67 -7.45
CA LEU A 8 -12.08 12.67 -6.90
C LEU A 8 -11.85 11.45 -5.99
N THR A 9 -12.75 11.19 -5.03
CA THR A 9 -12.64 10.05 -4.11
C THR A 9 -12.65 8.70 -4.83
N LEU A 10 -13.53 8.52 -5.81
CA LEU A 10 -13.59 7.30 -6.63
C LEU A 10 -12.31 7.12 -7.46
N THR A 11 -11.77 8.21 -8.01
CA THR A 11 -10.50 8.17 -8.77
C THR A 11 -9.32 7.81 -7.87
N LEU A 12 -9.21 8.45 -6.69
CA LEU A 12 -8.14 8.20 -5.73
C LEU A 12 -8.18 6.76 -5.21
N SER A 13 -9.36 6.28 -4.79
CA SER A 13 -9.53 4.91 -4.27
C SER A 13 -9.31 3.84 -5.34
N GLY A 14 -9.79 4.07 -6.57
CA GLY A 14 -9.53 3.21 -7.73
C GLY A 14 -8.04 3.14 -8.08
N PHE A 15 -7.36 4.29 -8.15
CA PHE A 15 -5.91 4.35 -8.38
C PHE A 15 -5.14 3.63 -7.26
N MET A 16 -5.48 3.89 -6.00
CA MET A 16 -4.85 3.24 -4.85
C MET A 16 -4.98 1.71 -4.93
N SER A 17 -6.19 1.20 -5.16
CA SER A 17 -6.42 -0.25 -5.28
C SER A 17 -5.63 -0.87 -6.43
N GLY A 18 -5.64 -0.22 -7.61
CA GLY A 18 -4.86 -0.67 -8.76
C GLY A 18 -3.35 -0.63 -8.51
N TYR A 19 -2.86 0.38 -7.79
CA TYR A 19 -1.46 0.51 -7.40
C TYR A 19 -1.02 -0.63 -6.48
N TYR A 20 -1.77 -0.88 -5.40
CA TYR A 20 -1.49 -1.99 -4.48
C TYR A 20 -1.60 -3.36 -5.17
N PHE A 21 -2.63 -3.55 -6.01
CA PHE A 21 -2.77 -4.77 -6.81
C PHE A 21 -1.54 -5.02 -7.68
N SER A 22 -1.07 -3.99 -8.39
CA SER A 22 0.10 -4.08 -9.26
C SER A 22 1.35 -4.43 -8.44
N GLY A 23 1.50 -3.86 -7.24
CA GLY A 23 2.55 -4.23 -6.29
C GLY A 23 2.54 -5.74 -5.97
N ALA A 24 1.42 -6.23 -5.44
CA ALA A 24 1.32 -7.59 -4.93
C ALA A 24 1.28 -8.68 -6.02
N TYR A 25 0.60 -8.43 -7.14
CA TYR A 25 0.31 -9.47 -8.15
C TYR A 25 1.15 -9.37 -9.42
N VAL A 26 1.69 -8.19 -9.75
CA VAL A 26 2.49 -7.99 -10.95
C VAL A 26 3.97 -7.88 -10.58
N PHE A 27 4.29 -6.93 -9.72
CA PHE A 27 5.67 -6.59 -9.37
C PHE A 27 6.32 -7.66 -8.49
N MET A 28 5.72 -8.03 -7.36
CA MET A 28 6.34 -8.96 -6.42
C MET A 28 6.68 -10.33 -7.05
N PRO A 29 5.78 -11.00 -7.81
CA PRO A 29 6.12 -12.25 -8.47
C PRO A 29 7.24 -12.12 -9.51
N ALA A 30 7.35 -10.98 -10.17
CA ALA A 30 8.43 -10.72 -11.13
C ALA A 30 9.78 -10.53 -10.42
N VAL A 31 9.82 -9.72 -9.36
CA VAL A 31 11.03 -9.46 -8.59
C VAL A 31 11.58 -10.73 -7.93
N LEU A 32 10.70 -11.60 -7.42
CA LEU A 32 11.12 -12.84 -6.76
C LEU A 32 11.78 -13.86 -7.71
N LYS A 33 11.68 -13.67 -9.03
CA LYS A 33 12.42 -14.49 -10.03
C LYS A 33 13.88 -14.05 -10.17
N ALA A 34 14.23 -12.85 -9.74
CA ALA A 34 15.59 -12.34 -9.82
C ALA A 34 16.54 -13.09 -8.86
N PRO A 35 17.85 -13.15 -9.19
CA PRO A 35 18.86 -13.68 -8.28
C PRO A 35 19.02 -12.77 -7.05
N SER A 36 19.51 -13.33 -5.93
CA SER A 36 19.56 -12.66 -4.61
C SER A 36 20.28 -11.30 -4.54
N PRO A 37 21.26 -10.92 -5.39
CA PRO A 37 21.69 -9.54 -5.49
C PRO A 37 20.63 -8.60 -6.05
N LEU A 38 20.04 -8.99 -7.17
CA LEU A 38 19.15 -8.16 -7.95
C LEU A 38 17.76 -8.01 -7.30
N VAL A 39 17.26 -9.03 -6.59
CA VAL A 39 15.96 -9.00 -5.90
C VAL A 39 15.86 -7.83 -4.92
N GLY A 40 16.92 -7.59 -4.13
CA GLY A 40 16.95 -6.50 -3.15
C GLY A 40 17.01 -5.13 -3.80
N LEU A 41 17.78 -4.99 -4.89
CA LEU A 41 17.90 -3.73 -5.62
C LEU A 41 16.58 -3.36 -6.33
N GLN A 42 15.93 -4.32 -6.98
CA GLN A 42 14.62 -4.12 -7.62
C GLN A 42 13.54 -3.77 -6.59
N TRP A 43 13.51 -4.51 -5.48
CA TRP A 43 12.64 -4.19 -4.35
C TRP A 43 12.90 -2.77 -3.83
N LYS A 44 14.17 -2.39 -3.64
CA LYS A 44 14.54 -1.07 -3.09
C LYS A 44 14.07 0.05 -4.00
N GLN A 45 14.30 -0.07 -5.31
CA GLN A 45 13.86 0.91 -6.29
C GLN A 45 12.34 1.12 -6.22
N ALA A 46 11.56 0.03 -6.17
CA ALA A 46 10.11 0.13 -6.06
C ALA A 46 9.66 0.69 -4.71
N TRP A 47 10.30 0.30 -3.60
CA TRP A 47 10.02 0.83 -2.27
C TRP A 47 10.29 2.33 -2.18
N ASP A 48 11.40 2.79 -2.75
CA ASP A 48 11.79 4.20 -2.72
C ASP A 48 10.78 5.08 -3.49
N VAL A 49 10.17 4.56 -4.56
CA VAL A 49 9.03 5.23 -5.22
C VAL A 49 7.76 5.10 -4.38
N GLY A 50 7.45 3.89 -3.92
CA GLY A 50 6.19 3.57 -3.27
C GLY A 50 5.99 4.23 -1.91
N ARG A 51 7.07 4.53 -1.18
CA ARG A 51 6.97 5.27 0.08
C ARG A 51 6.54 6.73 -0.10
N TYR A 52 6.69 7.30 -1.29
CA TYR A 52 6.18 8.64 -1.62
C TYR A 52 4.79 8.55 -2.22
N VAL A 53 4.62 7.77 -3.29
CA VAL A 53 3.34 7.60 -3.98
C VAL A 53 2.28 7.04 -3.02
N GLY A 54 2.62 5.96 -2.32
CA GLY A 54 1.74 5.28 -1.37
C GLY A 54 1.26 6.19 -0.25
N LYS A 55 2.13 7.02 0.32
CA LYS A 55 1.71 7.99 1.35
C LYS A 55 0.67 8.96 0.82
N ILE A 56 0.93 9.58 -0.34
CA ILE A 56 0.03 10.56 -0.96
C ILE A 56 -1.33 9.93 -1.26
N VAL A 57 -1.34 8.75 -1.88
CA VAL A 57 -2.60 8.13 -2.32
C VAL A 57 -3.40 7.55 -1.15
N VAL A 58 -2.75 6.96 -0.14
CA VAL A 58 -3.44 6.42 1.03
C VAL A 58 -4.04 7.54 1.87
N THR A 59 -3.24 8.56 2.22
CA THR A 59 -3.75 9.67 3.05
C THR A 59 -4.78 10.50 2.29
N GLY A 60 -4.55 10.75 0.99
CA GLY A 60 -5.52 11.44 0.13
C GLY A 60 -6.84 10.68 0.03
N THR A 61 -6.79 9.35 -0.18
CA THR A 61 -8.00 8.52 -0.26
C THR A 61 -8.75 8.53 1.08
N ALA A 62 -8.06 8.26 2.20
CA ALA A 62 -8.68 8.27 3.53
C ALA A 62 -9.30 9.62 3.87
N ALA A 63 -8.57 10.72 3.63
CA ALA A 63 -9.06 12.07 3.87
C ALA A 63 -10.27 12.40 2.99
N SER A 64 -10.29 11.95 1.75
CA SER A 64 -11.42 12.18 0.84
C SER A 64 -12.69 11.43 1.29
N PHE A 65 -12.56 10.18 1.75
CA PHE A 65 -13.69 9.45 2.36
C PHE A 65 -14.16 10.10 3.66
N ALA A 66 -13.24 10.56 4.51
CA ALA A 66 -13.57 11.28 5.73
C ALA A 66 -14.32 12.59 5.43
N TYR A 67 -13.88 13.33 4.40
CA TYR A 67 -14.52 14.56 3.97
C TYR A 67 -15.95 14.31 3.49
N LEU A 68 -16.15 13.32 2.61
CA LEU A 68 -17.51 12.95 2.18
C LEU A 68 -18.39 12.49 3.35
N ALA A 69 -17.84 11.75 4.31
CA ALA A 69 -18.57 11.37 5.52
C ALA A 69 -18.95 12.60 6.37
N TYR A 70 -18.08 13.61 6.45
CA TYR A 70 -18.35 14.83 7.20
C TYR A 70 -19.49 15.67 6.59
N GLU A 71 -19.60 15.68 5.27
CA GLU A 71 -20.69 16.36 4.53
C GLU A 71 -22.04 15.62 4.64
N GLU A 72 -22.04 14.34 5.03
CA GLU A 72 -23.29 13.61 5.27
C GLU A 72 -23.99 14.16 6.52
N PRO A 73 -25.32 14.35 6.47
CA PRO A 73 -26.06 14.76 7.66
C PRO A 73 -25.83 13.74 8.77
N VAL A 74 -25.30 14.21 9.91
CA VAL A 74 -24.98 13.42 11.12
C VAL A 74 -26.26 12.87 11.76
N LYS A 75 -26.92 11.95 11.07
CA LYS A 75 -28.06 11.20 11.55
C LYS A 75 -27.53 9.81 11.88
N ALA A 76 -27.58 9.45 13.16
CA ALA A 76 -27.35 8.10 13.62
C ALA A 76 -28.29 7.15 12.86
N GLY A 77 -27.79 6.56 11.76
CA GLY A 77 -28.60 5.75 10.84
C GLY A 77 -28.34 5.99 9.34
N SER A 78 -27.58 7.02 8.93
CA SER A 78 -27.17 7.14 7.53
C SER A 78 -26.18 6.02 7.18
N THR A 79 -26.63 5.04 6.38
CA THR A 79 -25.78 3.95 5.88
C THR A 79 -24.61 4.52 5.06
N ARG A 80 -24.84 5.60 4.30
CA ARG A 80 -23.80 6.27 3.52
C ARG A 80 -22.72 6.87 4.42
N PHE A 81 -23.10 7.57 5.49
CA PHE A 81 -22.17 8.07 6.51
C PHE A 81 -21.33 6.93 7.12
N GLN A 82 -21.97 5.82 7.49
CA GLN A 82 -21.30 4.67 8.10
C GLN A 82 -20.28 4.03 7.16
N LEU A 83 -20.66 3.82 5.90
CA LEU A 83 -19.78 3.22 4.88
C LEU A 83 -18.59 4.13 4.56
N LEU A 84 -18.80 5.44 4.36
CA LEU A 84 -17.71 6.39 4.10
C LEU A 84 -16.76 6.51 5.29
N SER A 85 -17.29 6.56 6.52
CA SER A 85 -16.49 6.59 7.75
C SER A 85 -15.67 5.30 7.90
N LEU A 86 -16.29 4.14 7.68
CA LEU A 86 -15.61 2.85 7.76
C LEU A 86 -14.52 2.71 6.69
N ALA A 87 -14.81 3.13 5.45
CA ALA A 87 -13.83 3.15 4.37
C ALA A 87 -12.62 4.02 4.72
N SER A 88 -12.86 5.24 5.24
CA SER A 88 -11.80 6.13 5.72
C SER A 88 -10.92 5.47 6.77
N VAL A 89 -11.52 4.84 7.80
CA VAL A 89 -10.78 4.15 8.87
C VAL A 89 -9.94 3.00 8.30
N ILE A 90 -10.54 2.13 7.48
CA ILE A 90 -9.83 0.98 6.88
C ILE A 90 -8.61 1.44 6.07
N VAL A 91 -8.79 2.47 5.22
CA VAL A 91 -7.69 3.01 4.41
C VAL A 91 -6.65 3.68 5.30
N ALA A 92 -7.06 4.46 6.30
CA ALA A 92 -6.15 5.11 7.25
C ALA A 92 -5.30 4.09 8.03
N THR A 93 -5.85 2.92 8.37
CA THR A 93 -5.13 1.82 9.06
C THR A 93 -3.95 1.27 8.27
N ILE A 94 -3.90 1.46 6.94
CA ILE A 94 -2.74 1.08 6.12
C ILE A 94 -1.47 1.79 6.59
N VAL A 95 -1.56 3.03 7.07
CA VAL A 95 -0.41 3.81 7.55
C VAL A 95 0.22 3.18 8.80
N PRO A 96 -0.48 3.02 9.94
CA PRO A 96 0.10 2.37 11.11
C PRO A 96 0.51 0.93 10.82
N PHE A 97 -0.26 0.17 10.02
CA PHE A 97 0.16 -1.18 9.60
C PHE A 97 1.53 -1.15 8.90
N THR A 98 1.75 -0.21 7.99
CA THR A 98 3.02 -0.09 7.27
C THR A 98 4.18 0.25 8.22
N VAL A 99 3.95 1.18 9.16
CA VAL A 99 4.98 1.60 10.12
C VAL A 99 5.37 0.46 11.06
N PHE A 100 4.39 -0.24 11.64
CA PHE A 100 4.67 -1.26 12.65
C PHE A 100 5.08 -2.61 12.05
N SER A 101 4.54 -2.99 10.89
CA SER A 101 4.79 -4.31 10.30
C SER A 101 5.85 -4.27 9.20
N SER A 102 5.82 -3.29 8.30
CA SER A 102 6.69 -3.32 7.10
C SER A 102 8.06 -2.68 7.33
N TYR A 103 8.17 -1.64 8.14
CA TYR A 103 9.44 -0.92 8.33
C TYR A 103 10.59 -1.78 8.88
N PRO A 104 10.38 -2.69 9.85
CA PRO A 104 11.45 -3.59 10.31
C PRO A 104 12.07 -4.42 9.18
N PHE A 105 11.24 -4.91 8.24
CA PHE A 105 11.71 -5.62 7.07
C PHE A 105 12.45 -4.70 6.09
N ASN A 106 11.96 -3.47 5.91
CA ASN A 106 12.63 -2.49 5.06
C ASN A 106 14.06 -2.20 5.55
N GLU A 107 14.23 -2.02 6.86
CA GLU A 107 15.54 -1.78 7.47
C GLU A 107 16.45 -3.00 7.32
N ALA A 108 15.94 -4.21 7.58
CA ALA A 108 16.69 -5.45 7.40
C ALA A 108 17.16 -5.65 5.94
N ILE A 109 16.27 -5.42 4.97
CA ILE A 109 16.60 -5.53 3.54
C ILE A 109 17.66 -4.49 3.14
N ASN A 110 17.49 -3.22 3.54
CA ASN A 110 18.46 -2.17 3.23
C ASN A 110 19.83 -2.44 3.88
N ALA A 111 19.87 -2.97 5.10
CA ALA A 111 21.13 -3.35 5.75
C ALA A 111 21.86 -4.46 4.98
N GLN A 112 21.15 -5.44 4.43
CA GLN A 112 21.76 -6.50 3.60
C GLN A 112 22.19 -6.01 2.21
N ILE A 113 21.50 -5.02 1.65
CA ILE A 113 21.93 -4.36 0.42
C ILE A 113 23.22 -3.58 0.66
N GLY A 114 23.30 -2.79 1.74
CA GLY A 114 24.45 -1.93 2.05
C GLY A 114 25.72 -2.68 2.48
N LYS A 115 25.58 -3.91 2.99
CA LYS A 115 26.71 -4.79 3.34
C LYS A 115 27.40 -5.46 2.14
N ARG A 116 26.87 -5.30 0.93
CA ARG A 116 27.44 -5.95 -0.27
C ARG A 116 28.48 -5.07 -0.94
N ASP A 117 29.67 -5.63 -1.08
CA ASP A 117 30.78 -5.07 -1.84
C ASP A 117 30.59 -5.40 -3.35
N PRO A 118 30.64 -4.43 -4.28
CA PRO A 118 30.37 -4.67 -5.71
C PRO A 118 31.28 -5.72 -6.37
N GLY A 119 32.40 -6.09 -5.75
CA GLY A 119 33.41 -7.00 -6.29
C GLY A 119 33.43 -8.42 -5.70
N ASN A 120 32.57 -8.76 -4.72
CA ASN A 120 32.69 -10.04 -4.01
C ASN A 120 31.33 -10.79 -3.92
N GLU A 121 31.07 -11.67 -4.89
CA GLU A 121 29.84 -12.47 -4.98
C GLU A 121 29.67 -13.50 -3.84
N ARG A 122 30.67 -13.62 -2.96
CA ARG A 122 30.80 -14.72 -1.98
C ARG A 122 30.31 -14.38 -0.58
N THR A 123 30.05 -13.12 -0.25
CA THR A 123 29.63 -12.68 1.11
C THR A 123 28.13 -12.56 1.32
N ALA A 124 27.32 -12.83 0.30
CA ALA A 124 25.88 -12.96 0.50
C ALA A 124 25.53 -14.39 0.92
N GLU A 125 25.08 -14.59 2.14
CA GLU A 125 24.14 -15.68 2.43
C GLU A 125 22.95 -15.52 1.48
N LYS A 126 23.02 -16.19 0.32
CA LYS A 126 22.08 -16.03 -0.81
C LYS A 126 20.62 -16.32 -0.41
N GLY A 127 20.39 -16.99 0.73
CA GLY A 127 19.08 -17.35 1.24
C GLY A 127 18.36 -16.25 2.03
N ASP A 128 19.08 -15.39 2.76
CA ASP A 128 18.43 -14.54 3.77
C ASP A 128 17.72 -13.33 3.14
N LEU A 129 18.37 -12.64 2.19
CA LEU A 129 17.75 -11.47 1.55
C LEU A 129 16.49 -11.81 0.75
N LYS A 130 16.54 -12.90 -0.02
CA LYS A 130 15.38 -13.32 -0.82
C LYS A 130 14.21 -13.67 0.08
N LYS A 131 14.48 -14.35 1.20
CA LYS A 131 13.47 -14.66 2.22
C LYS A 131 12.87 -13.39 2.83
N LEU A 132 13.70 -12.42 3.20
CA LEU A 132 13.22 -11.12 3.71
C LEU A 132 12.29 -10.41 2.72
N VAL A 133 12.64 -10.40 1.43
CA VAL A 133 11.79 -9.79 0.39
C VAL A 133 10.47 -10.57 0.20
N VAL A 134 10.50 -11.91 0.30
CA VAL A 134 9.28 -12.74 0.28
C VAL A 134 8.37 -12.41 1.46
N ASP A 135 8.93 -12.34 2.67
CA ASP A 135 8.16 -12.07 3.89
C ASP A 135 7.60 -10.64 3.87
N TRP A 136 8.38 -9.67 3.39
CA TRP A 136 7.89 -8.32 3.12
C TRP A 136 6.73 -8.31 2.10
N GLY A 137 6.84 -9.12 1.04
CA GLY A 137 5.79 -9.27 0.03
C GLY A 137 4.46 -9.76 0.61
N ARG A 138 4.49 -10.64 1.61
CA ARG A 138 3.29 -11.07 2.34
C ARG A 138 2.64 -9.91 3.11
N LEU A 139 3.43 -9.01 3.67
CA LEU A 139 2.91 -7.79 4.33
C LEU A 139 2.31 -6.80 3.32
N ASP A 140 2.92 -6.67 2.13
CA ASP A 140 2.36 -5.88 1.04
C ASP A 140 1.02 -6.42 0.53
N PHE A 141 0.87 -7.75 0.50
CA PHE A 141 -0.40 -8.39 0.21
C PHE A 141 -1.50 -8.00 1.21
N TYR A 142 -1.22 -7.98 2.52
CA TYR A 142 -2.21 -7.53 3.50
C TYR A 142 -2.60 -6.06 3.33
N ARG A 143 -1.64 -5.18 2.97
CA ARG A 143 -1.94 -3.78 2.62
C ARG A 143 -2.83 -3.67 1.38
N THR A 144 -2.62 -4.57 0.43
CA THR A 144 -3.47 -4.69 -0.76
C THR A 144 -4.90 -5.07 -0.38
N LEU A 145 -5.08 -6.06 0.50
CA LEU A 145 -6.41 -6.43 0.99
C LEU A 145 -7.11 -5.28 1.71
N LEU A 146 -6.40 -4.53 2.56
CA LEU A 146 -6.95 -3.34 3.22
C LEU A 146 -7.37 -2.26 2.20
N ALA A 147 -6.52 -1.97 1.21
CA ALA A 147 -6.80 -1.00 0.16
C ALA A 147 -8.06 -1.37 -0.65
N PHE A 148 -8.16 -2.63 -1.08
CA PHE A 148 -9.33 -3.14 -1.80
C PHE A 148 -10.59 -3.11 -0.94
N THR A 149 -10.49 -3.56 0.31
CA THR A 149 -11.64 -3.61 1.22
C THR A 149 -12.17 -2.21 1.50
N GLY A 150 -11.28 -1.27 1.85
CA GLY A 150 -11.65 0.13 2.05
C GLY A 150 -12.27 0.76 0.81
N THR A 151 -11.74 0.44 -0.37
CA THR A 151 -12.31 0.90 -1.65
C THR A 151 -13.68 0.31 -1.92
N LEU A 152 -13.89 -1.00 -1.75
CA LEU A 152 -15.19 -1.64 -1.95
C LEU A 152 -16.26 -1.10 -0.99
N VAL A 153 -15.91 -0.95 0.28
CA VAL A 153 -16.79 -0.35 1.30
C VAL A 153 -17.15 1.08 0.92
N GLY A 154 -16.15 1.89 0.53
CA GLY A 154 -16.36 3.27 0.11
C GLY A 154 -17.21 3.39 -1.15
N VAL A 155 -16.93 2.59 -2.18
CA VAL A 155 -17.69 2.55 -3.44
C VAL A 155 -19.15 2.16 -3.19
N SER A 156 -19.40 1.23 -2.27
CA SER A 156 -20.75 0.80 -1.92
C SER A 156 -21.62 1.94 -1.37
N ALA A 157 -21.00 2.96 -0.77
CA ALA A 157 -21.70 4.14 -0.27
C ALA A 157 -22.29 5.02 -1.39
N PHE A 158 -21.80 4.89 -2.62
CA PHE A 158 -22.30 5.61 -3.81
C PHE A 158 -23.35 4.83 -4.59
N LEU A 159 -23.62 3.58 -4.21
CA LEU A 159 -24.59 2.71 -4.87
C LEU A 159 -25.94 2.64 -4.14
N ILE A 160 -26.07 3.37 -3.02
CA ILE A 160 -27.25 3.39 -2.16
C ILE A 160 -27.94 4.76 -2.16
#